data_AF-A0A1J3E5L0-F1
#
_entry.id   AF-A0A1J3E5L0-F1
#
_cell.length_a   1.000
_cell.length_b   1.000
_cell.length_c   1.000
_cell.angle_alpha   90.00
_cell.angle_beta   90.00
_cell.angle_gamma   90.00
#
_symmetry.space_group_name_H-M   'P 1'
#
loop_
_entity.id
_entity.type
_entity.pdbx_description
1 polymer ?
#
loop_
_entity_poly.entity_id
_entity_poly.type
_entity_poly.pdbx_seq_one_letter_code
_entity_poly.pdbx_strand_id
1 'polypeptide(L)'
;DYNQTMEQQREISMRRIYYLLEKGVFQGWLTESGPEAELKKFALYEVCAIYDYSINSKLGVHFLLWGNAVKLFGTKRHHEKWLKDTEEYVVKGCFAMTELGHGSNVRGIETLTTYDPRTEEFVINTP
;
A
#
# COMPACT_ATOMS: atom_id res chain seq x y z
N ASP A 1 -17.96 6.28 -15.05
CA ASP A 1 -18.64 7.53 -15.45
C ASP A 1 -17.55 8.57 -15.66
N TYR A 2 -17.40 9.06 -16.88
CA TYR A 2 -16.34 9.98 -17.26
C TYR A 2 -16.68 11.44 -16.94
N ASN A 3 -17.89 11.73 -16.46
CA ASN A 3 -18.38 13.09 -16.23
C ASN A 3 -18.24 13.56 -14.76
N GLN A 4 -17.71 12.72 -13.88
CA GLN A 4 -17.52 13.09 -12.48
C GLN A 4 -16.27 13.95 -12.28
N THR A 5 -16.35 14.88 -11.34
CA THR A 5 -15.19 15.67 -10.87
C THR A 5 -14.12 14.79 -10.24
N MET A 6 -12.91 15.31 -10.12
CA MET A 6 -11.80 14.60 -9.46
C MET A 6 -12.13 14.22 -8.01
N GLU A 7 -12.81 15.10 -7.28
CA GLU A 7 -13.24 14.87 -5.89
C GLU A 7 -14.24 13.71 -5.81
N GLN A 8 -15.23 13.67 -6.71
CA GLN A 8 -16.19 12.57 -6.81
C GLN A 8 -15.51 11.25 -7.18
N GLN A 9 -14.53 11.28 -8.09
CA GLN A 9 -13.73 10.08 -8.44
C GLN A 9 -12.93 9.56 -7.25
N ARG A 10 -12.37 10.46 -6.41
CA ARG A 10 -11.66 10.07 -5.18
C ARG A 10 -12.60 9.42 -4.17
N GLU A 11 -13.77 10.01 -3.95
CA GLU A 11 -14.77 9.48 -3.02
C GLU A 11 -15.27 8.10 -3.47
N ILE A 12 -15.68 7.95 -4.73
CA ILE A 12 -16.21 6.69 -5.24
C ILE A 12 -15.15 5.58 -5.24
N SER A 13 -13.88 5.92 -5.53
CA SER A 13 -12.76 4.98 -5.45
C SER A 13 -12.62 4.40 -4.03
N MET A 14 -12.68 5.25 -3.01
CA MET A 14 -12.62 4.79 -1.62
C MET A 14 -13.85 3.98 -1.23
N ARG A 15 -15.06 4.39 -1.64
CA ARG A 15 -16.28 3.62 -1.38
C ARG A 15 -16.23 2.22 -1.98
N ARG A 16 -15.68 2.07 -3.19
CA ARG A 16 -15.47 0.76 -3.84
C ARG A 16 -14.51 -0.12 -3.05
N ILE A 17 -13.41 0.44 -2.55
CA ILE A 17 -12.45 -0.29 -1.70
C ILE A 17 -13.13 -0.77 -0.41
N TYR A 18 -13.89 0.10 0.26
CA TYR A 18 -14.63 -0.30 1.47
C TYR A 18 -15.68 -1.37 1.19
N TYR A 19 -16.38 -1.28 0.06
CA TYR A 19 -17.30 -2.34 -0.34
C TYR A 19 -16.59 -3.70 -0.52
N LEU A 20 -15.42 -3.73 -1.17
CA LEU A 20 -14.63 -4.96 -1.31
C LEU A 20 -14.16 -5.49 0.05
N LEU A 21 -13.72 -4.59 0.94
CA LEU A 21 -13.36 -4.94 2.32
C LEU A 21 -14.53 -5.59 3.07
N GLU A 22 -15.73 -5.00 3.03
CA GLU A 22 -16.94 -5.53 3.66
C GLU A 22 -17.34 -6.91 3.12
N LYS A 23 -17.02 -7.20 1.86
CA LYS A 23 -17.22 -8.52 1.25
C LYS A 23 -16.13 -9.54 1.59
N GLY A 24 -15.17 -9.18 2.46
CA GLY A 24 -14.09 -10.07 2.89
C GLY A 24 -13.04 -10.32 1.80
N VAL A 25 -13.02 -9.50 0.75
CA VAL A 25 -12.19 -9.75 -0.44
C VAL A 25 -10.69 -9.74 -0.11
N PHE A 26 -10.28 -8.93 0.87
CA PHE A 26 -8.88 -8.76 1.27
C PHE A 26 -8.43 -9.72 2.38
N GLN A 27 -9.31 -10.58 2.89
CA GLN A 27 -8.96 -11.51 3.97
C GLN A 27 -7.80 -12.40 3.54
N GLY A 28 -6.76 -12.46 4.36
CA GLY A 28 -5.57 -13.27 4.12
C GLY A 28 -4.60 -12.72 3.08
N TRP A 29 -4.85 -11.55 2.48
CA TRP A 29 -3.96 -10.99 1.45
C TRP A 29 -2.51 -10.80 1.91
N LEU A 30 -2.32 -10.39 3.16
CA LEU A 30 -1.02 -10.19 3.77
C LEU A 30 -0.69 -11.31 4.76
N THR A 31 -1.68 -11.88 5.43
CA THR A 31 -1.45 -12.85 6.51
C THR A 31 -1.49 -14.32 6.09
N GLU A 32 -2.21 -14.67 5.02
CA GLU A 32 -2.17 -16.03 4.47
C GLU A 32 -0.97 -16.21 3.52
N SER A 33 -0.62 -17.47 3.27
CA SER A 33 0.45 -17.85 2.35
C SER A 33 0.05 -19.10 1.57
N GLY A 34 0.68 -19.28 0.41
CA GLY A 34 0.44 -20.43 -0.47
C GLY A 34 -0.14 -20.02 -1.83
N PRO A 35 -0.10 -20.93 -2.80
CA PRO A 35 -0.40 -20.63 -4.20
C PRO A 35 -1.85 -20.16 -4.41
N GLU A 36 -2.81 -20.70 -3.67
CA GLU A 36 -4.22 -20.31 -3.80
C GLU A 36 -4.45 -18.84 -3.37
N ALA A 37 -3.84 -18.42 -2.24
CA ALA A 37 -3.93 -17.05 -1.77
C ALA A 37 -3.28 -16.06 -2.76
N GLU A 38 -2.13 -16.43 -3.34
CA GLU A 38 -1.48 -15.62 -4.38
C GLU A 38 -2.33 -15.53 -5.66
N LEU A 39 -2.90 -16.63 -6.13
CA LEU A 39 -3.74 -16.65 -7.33
C LEU A 39 -5.03 -15.84 -7.14
N LYS A 40 -5.67 -15.90 -5.96
CA LYS A 40 -6.84 -15.06 -5.63
C LYS A 40 -6.50 -13.57 -5.71
N LYS A 41 -5.34 -13.16 -5.18
CA LYS A 41 -4.85 -11.78 -5.27
C LYS A 41 -4.61 -11.35 -6.71
N PHE A 42 -3.91 -12.16 -7.50
CA PHE A 42 -3.66 -11.85 -8.91
C PHE A 42 -4.95 -11.72 -9.72
N ALA A 43 -5.88 -12.67 -9.56
CA ALA A 43 -7.16 -12.64 -10.26
C ALA A 43 -7.97 -11.38 -9.93
N LEU A 44 -8.04 -10.98 -8.65
CA LEU A 44 -8.73 -9.74 -8.30
C LEU A 44 -8.01 -8.51 -8.89
N TYR A 45 -6.68 -8.48 -8.82
CA TYR A 45 -5.91 -7.34 -9.34
C TYR A 45 -6.16 -7.13 -10.84
N GLU A 46 -6.20 -8.22 -11.62
CA GLU A 46 -6.54 -8.19 -13.05
C GLU A 46 -7.97 -7.68 -13.29
N VAL A 47 -8.95 -8.20 -12.56
CA VAL A 47 -10.35 -7.75 -12.67
C VAL A 47 -10.49 -6.27 -12.33
N CYS A 48 -9.81 -5.80 -11.27
CA CYS A 48 -9.80 -4.39 -10.91
C CYS A 48 -9.16 -3.52 -12.00
N ALA A 49 -8.09 -3.99 -12.66
CA ALA A 49 -7.44 -3.25 -13.74
C ALA A 49 -8.35 -3.09 -14.97
N ILE A 50 -9.17 -4.09 -15.28
CA ILE A 50 -10.16 -4.03 -16.36
C ILE A 50 -11.34 -3.11 -16.00
N TYR A 51 -11.76 -3.13 -14.74
CA TYR A 51 -12.92 -2.37 -14.29
C TYR A 51 -12.62 -0.87 -14.07
N ASP A 52 -11.58 -0.56 -13.29
CA ASP A 52 -11.24 0.81 -12.90
C ASP A 52 -9.77 0.91 -12.44
N TYR A 53 -8.95 1.59 -13.25
CA TYR A 53 -7.54 1.81 -12.97
C TYR A 53 -7.26 2.56 -11.66
N SER A 54 -8.20 3.40 -11.18
CA SER A 54 -8.03 4.17 -9.95
C SER A 54 -8.03 3.26 -8.73
N ILE A 55 -8.98 2.31 -8.65
CA ILE A 55 -9.02 1.34 -7.56
C ILE A 55 -7.86 0.35 -7.67
N ASN A 56 -7.48 -0.06 -8.88
CA ASN A 56 -6.34 -0.94 -9.10
C ASN A 56 -5.05 -0.29 -8.58
N SER A 57 -4.79 0.97 -8.94
CA SER A 57 -3.62 1.72 -8.48
C SER A 57 -3.62 1.92 -6.97
N LYS A 58 -4.77 2.24 -6.37
CA LYS A 58 -4.91 2.38 -4.91
C LYS A 58 -4.62 1.08 -4.17
N LEU A 59 -5.14 -0.05 -4.66
CA LEU A 59 -4.89 -1.38 -4.11
C LEU A 59 -3.43 -1.79 -4.29
N GLY A 60 -2.83 -1.48 -5.45
CA GLY A 60 -1.43 -1.77 -5.75
C GLY A 60 -0.49 -1.02 -4.81
N VAL A 61 -0.66 0.29 -4.65
CA VAL A 61 0.14 1.08 -3.72
C VAL A 61 0.00 0.57 -2.28
N HIS A 62 -1.22 0.20 -1.88
CA HIS A 62 -1.49 -0.22 -0.51
C HIS A 62 -0.98 -1.62 -0.19
N PHE A 63 -1.36 -2.63 -0.97
CA PHE A 63 -1.01 -4.03 -0.70
C PHE A 63 0.30 -4.45 -1.34
N LEU A 64 0.49 -4.13 -2.63
CA LEU A 64 1.65 -4.63 -3.37
C LEU A 64 2.93 -3.88 -3.01
N LEU A 65 2.86 -2.58 -2.70
CA LEU A 65 4.03 -1.79 -2.30
C LEU A 65 4.15 -1.70 -0.78
N TRP A 66 3.24 -1.00 -0.10
CA TRP A 66 3.31 -0.83 1.36
C TRP A 66 3.24 -2.15 2.13
N GLY A 67 2.19 -2.94 1.92
CA GLY A 67 1.95 -4.18 2.66
C GLY A 67 3.09 -5.20 2.48
N ASN A 68 3.56 -5.37 1.25
CA ASN A 68 4.70 -6.24 0.99
C ASN A 68 6.03 -5.68 1.49
N ALA A 69 6.26 -4.35 1.49
CA ALA A 69 7.47 -3.79 2.10
C ALA A 69 7.53 -4.15 3.59
N VAL A 70 6.39 -4.05 4.30
CA VAL A 70 6.29 -4.50 5.69
C VAL A 70 6.52 -6.01 5.81
N LYS A 71 5.90 -6.83 4.94
CA LYS A 71 5.99 -8.30 5.00
C LYS A 71 7.37 -8.87 4.65
N LEU A 72 8.07 -8.24 3.71
CA LEU A 72 9.35 -8.74 3.16
C LEU A 72 10.57 -8.15 3.86
N PHE A 73 10.52 -6.87 4.26
CA PHE A 73 11.64 -6.19 4.93
C PHE A 73 11.43 -6.04 6.44
N GLY A 74 10.22 -6.33 6.92
CA GLY A 74 9.90 -6.29 8.33
C GLY A 74 10.44 -7.48 9.12
N THR A 75 10.15 -7.43 10.41
CA THR A 75 10.44 -8.50 11.37
C THR A 75 9.14 -8.87 12.07
N LYS A 76 9.15 -9.90 12.91
CA LYS A 76 7.96 -10.35 13.66
C LYS A 76 7.20 -9.20 14.33
N ARG A 77 7.91 -8.26 14.99
CA ARG A 77 7.30 -7.08 15.61
C ARG A 77 6.58 -6.18 14.60
N HIS A 78 7.15 -5.97 13.42
CA HIS A 78 6.51 -5.20 12.35
C HIS A 78 5.28 -5.94 11.82
N HIS A 79 5.36 -7.26 11.68
CA HIS A 79 4.27 -8.07 11.16
C HIS A 79 3.05 -8.05 12.09
N GLU A 80 3.27 -8.30 13.37
CA GLU A 80 2.25 -8.27 14.42
C GLU A 80 1.60 -6.89 14.55
N LYS A 81 2.39 -5.82 14.39
CA LYS A 81 1.88 -4.45 14.51
C LYS A 81 1.07 -3.99 13.31
N TRP A 82 1.41 -4.43 12.09
CA TRP A 82 0.95 -3.73 10.88
C TRP A 82 0.23 -4.58 9.85
N LEU A 83 0.49 -5.89 9.73
CA LEU A 83 -0.05 -6.64 8.58
C LEU A 83 -1.57 -6.81 8.67
N LYS A 84 -2.09 -7.17 9.84
CA LYS A 84 -3.54 -7.36 10.02
C LYS A 84 -4.31 -6.05 9.86
N ASP A 85 -3.84 -4.98 10.49
CA ASP A 85 -4.46 -3.66 10.38
C ASP A 85 -4.36 -3.07 8.96
N THR A 86 -3.29 -3.38 8.23
CA THR A 86 -3.17 -3.03 6.80
C THR A 86 -4.18 -3.83 5.98
N GLU A 87 -4.28 -5.15 6.21
CA GLU A 87 -5.25 -6.03 5.54
C GLU A 87 -6.70 -5.59 5.74
N GLU A 88 -7.04 -5.15 6.95
CA GLU A 88 -8.37 -4.68 7.32
C GLU A 88 -8.60 -3.20 7.00
N TYR A 89 -7.67 -2.54 6.30
CA TYR A 89 -7.75 -1.12 5.92
C TYR A 89 -7.89 -0.15 7.11
N VAL A 90 -7.59 -0.59 8.33
CA VAL A 90 -7.48 0.25 9.52
C VAL A 90 -6.29 1.21 9.31
N VAL A 91 -5.14 0.65 8.96
CA VAL A 91 -3.96 1.38 8.51
C VAL A 91 -3.97 1.48 6.99
N LYS A 92 -3.84 2.69 6.46
CA LYS A 92 -3.80 2.97 5.02
C LYS A 92 -2.39 3.41 4.65
N GLY A 93 -1.59 2.48 4.15
CA GLY A 93 -0.22 2.75 3.76
C GLY A 93 -0.05 3.18 2.31
N CYS A 94 1.11 3.80 2.04
CA CYS A 94 1.60 4.18 0.74
C CYS A 94 3.11 3.89 0.63
N PHE A 95 3.69 4.12 -0.55
CA PHE A 95 5.10 3.88 -0.82
C PHE A 95 5.76 5.14 -1.40
N ALA A 96 6.50 5.86 -0.55
CA ALA A 96 7.11 7.14 -0.86
C ALA A 96 8.60 6.97 -1.22
N MET A 97 8.87 6.50 -2.44
CA MET A 97 10.25 6.34 -2.96
C MET A 97 10.63 7.47 -3.92
N THR A 98 9.71 7.90 -4.77
CA THR A 98 9.96 8.96 -5.76
C THR A 98 10.02 10.32 -5.08
N GLU A 99 11.02 11.12 -5.44
CA GLU A 99 11.18 12.52 -5.04
C GLU A 99 11.04 13.44 -6.25
N LEU A 100 10.88 14.74 -6.02
CA LEU A 100 10.71 15.73 -7.10
C LEU A 100 11.90 15.71 -8.09
N GLY A 101 13.13 15.52 -7.58
CA GLY A 101 14.35 15.42 -8.40
C GLY A 101 14.72 14.00 -8.85
N HIS A 102 14.11 12.96 -8.27
CA HIS A 102 14.59 11.58 -8.40
C HIS A 102 13.46 10.57 -8.61
N GLY A 103 13.40 9.98 -9.81
CA GLY A 103 12.54 8.83 -10.13
C GLY A 103 13.36 7.60 -10.51
N SER A 104 14.01 7.63 -11.68
CA SER A 104 14.81 6.49 -12.17
C SER A 104 16.12 6.31 -11.39
N ASN A 105 16.77 7.41 -10.98
CA ASN A 105 18.02 7.37 -10.20
C ASN A 105 17.73 7.33 -8.71
N VAL A 106 17.26 6.19 -8.20
CA VAL A 106 16.94 5.99 -6.78
C VAL A 106 18.18 6.13 -5.88
N ARG A 107 19.39 5.89 -6.41
CA ARG A 107 20.64 6.11 -5.65
C ARG A 107 20.86 7.59 -5.31
N GLY A 108 20.22 8.49 -6.05
CA GLY A 108 20.35 9.94 -5.87
C GLY A 108 19.36 10.57 -4.90
N ILE A 109 18.49 9.80 -4.23
CA ILE A 109 17.49 10.39 -3.32
C ILE A 109 18.12 11.28 -2.25
N GLU A 110 17.44 12.36 -1.93
CA GLU A 110 17.90 13.45 -1.06
C GLU A 110 17.30 13.38 0.34
N THR A 111 16.21 12.63 0.54
CA THR A 111 15.64 12.39 1.87
C THR A 111 16.65 11.67 2.75
N LEU A 112 16.99 12.29 3.88
CA LEU A 112 17.98 11.76 4.82
C LEU A 112 17.28 11.09 6.00
N THR A 113 17.79 9.94 6.41
CA THR A 113 17.38 9.23 7.63
C THR A 113 18.60 9.08 8.54
N THR A 114 18.64 9.83 9.63
CA THR A 114 19.77 9.85 10.57
C THR A 114 19.35 9.27 11.92
N TYR A 115 20.15 8.36 12.48
CA TYR A 115 19.87 7.79 13.82
C TYR A 115 20.34 8.75 14.93
N ASP A 116 19.46 9.11 15.86
CA ASP A 116 19.81 9.84 17.09
C ASP A 116 19.96 8.85 18.26
N PRO A 117 21.19 8.59 18.75
CA PRO A 117 21.42 7.65 19.82
C PRO A 117 20.89 8.10 21.20
N ARG A 118 20.51 9.38 21.36
CA ARG A 118 19.98 9.89 22.64
C ARG A 118 18.50 9.53 22.82
N THR A 119 17.74 9.49 21.73
CA THR A 119 16.31 9.12 21.75
C THR A 119 16.07 7.71 21.23
N GLU A 120 17.08 7.06 20.64
CA GLU A 120 16.96 5.76 19.97
C GLU A 120 15.98 5.78 18.79
N GLU A 121 15.92 6.93 18.10
CA GLU A 121 15.00 7.16 16.99
C GLU A 121 15.72 7.51 15.68
N PHE A 122 15.01 7.37 14.57
CA PHE A 122 15.46 7.89 13.27
C PHE A 122 14.79 9.23 12.99
N VAL A 123 15.59 10.25 12.67
CA VAL A 123 15.15 11.56 12.21
C VAL A 123 15.11 11.55 10.68
N ILE A 124 13.92 11.74 10.11
CA ILE A 124 13.67 11.81 8.67
C ILE A 124 13.58 13.28 8.26
N ASN A 125 14.40 13.70 7.28
CA ASN A 125 14.45 15.08 6.81
C ASN A 125 14.43 15.15 5.28
N THR A 126 13.60 16.03 4.73
CA THR A 126 13.66 16.46 3.33
C THR A 126 14.36 17.82 3.29
N PRO A 127 15.62 17.89 2.84
CA PRO A 127 16.42 19.12 2.86
C PRO A 127 15.94 20.19 1.88
#